data_AF-A0A259KVP7-F1
#
_entry.id   AF-A0A259KVP7-F1
#
_cell.length_a   1.000
_cell.length_b   1.000
_cell.length_c   1.000
_cell.angle_alpha   90.00
_cell.angle_beta   90.00
_cell.angle_gamma   90.00
#
_symmetry.space_group_name_H-M   'P 1'
#
loop_
_entity.id
_entity.type
_entity.pdbx_description
1 polymer ?
#
loop_
_entity_poly.entity_id
_entity_poly.type
_entity_poly.pdbx_seq_one_letter_code
_entity_poly.pdbx_strand_id
1 'polypeptide(L)'
;MAANDGRLARELADWKHRVRQAWEGVRVDVHGCVEESCNWDGTVTLGVQVCLNGLVPEDIRVESLVTAVCTGTHDETGPDRVLLKPTGSQDGDTLYTTALSPPYPGLQTIRIRLYPHHEALTHTLELGCMLWV
;
A
#
# COMPACT_ATOMS: atom_id res chain seq x y z
N MET A 1 -23.97 2.44 -26.42
CA MET A 1 -22.80 1.61 -26.08
C MET A 1 -23.25 0.65 -25.01
N ALA A 2 -23.72 -0.54 -25.45
CA ALA A 2 -24.25 -1.55 -24.55
C ALA A 2 -23.11 -2.09 -23.68
N ALA A 3 -23.38 -2.12 -22.39
CA ALA A 3 -22.47 -2.54 -21.35
C ALA A 3 -21.96 -3.96 -21.62
N ASN A 4 -20.75 -4.20 -21.13
CA ASN A 4 -19.97 -5.42 -21.21
C ASN A 4 -20.67 -6.66 -20.57
N ASP A 5 -21.85 -7.08 -21.05
CA ASP A 5 -22.64 -8.28 -20.69
C ASP A 5 -22.56 -8.72 -19.21
N GLY A 6 -22.53 -7.78 -18.27
CA GLY A 6 -22.33 -8.07 -16.83
C GLY A 6 -20.99 -8.73 -16.48
N ARG A 7 -20.06 -8.90 -17.43
CA ARG A 7 -18.78 -9.59 -17.25
C ARG A 7 -17.94 -8.92 -16.16
N LEU A 8 -17.80 -7.59 -16.22
CA LEU A 8 -17.06 -6.82 -15.22
C LEU A 8 -17.63 -6.98 -13.80
N ALA A 9 -18.97 -7.05 -13.68
CA ALA A 9 -19.62 -7.22 -12.39
C ALA A 9 -19.36 -8.63 -11.81
N ARG A 10 -19.33 -9.65 -12.68
CA ARG A 10 -19.00 -11.02 -12.30
C ARG A 10 -17.53 -11.16 -11.90
N GLU A 11 -16.62 -10.64 -12.73
CA GLU A 11 -15.18 -10.60 -12.44
C GLU A 11 -14.90 -9.91 -11.10
N LEU A 12 -15.52 -8.75 -10.85
CA LEU A 12 -15.40 -8.04 -9.59
C LEU A 12 -15.97 -8.84 -8.41
N ALA A 13 -17.10 -9.53 -8.58
CA ALA A 13 -17.69 -10.37 -7.53
C ALA A 13 -16.79 -11.56 -7.17
N ASP A 14 -16.27 -12.26 -8.18
CA ASP A 14 -15.32 -13.37 -8.01
C ASP A 14 -14.03 -12.91 -7.34
N TRP A 15 -13.51 -11.75 -7.75
CA TRP A 15 -12.36 -11.12 -7.11
C TRP A 15 -12.63 -10.77 -5.63
N LYS A 16 -13.74 -10.09 -5.33
CA LYS A 16 -14.12 -9.75 -3.95
C LYS A 16 -14.29 -11.00 -3.08
N HIS A 17 -14.79 -12.11 -3.64
CA HIS A 17 -14.89 -13.38 -2.93
C HIS A 17 -13.49 -13.93 -2.59
N ARG A 18 -12.59 -13.99 -3.56
CA ARG A 18 -11.21 -14.45 -3.38
C ARG A 18 -10.47 -13.65 -2.32
N VAL A 19 -10.56 -12.32 -2.37
CA VAL A 19 -9.94 -11.43 -1.37
C VAL A 19 -10.44 -11.74 0.03
N ARG A 20 -11.76 -11.88 0.23
CA ARG A 20 -12.31 -12.19 1.56
C ARG A 20 -11.83 -13.51 2.13
N GLN A 21 -11.64 -14.53 1.29
CA GLN A 21 -11.12 -15.83 1.72
C GLN A 21 -9.62 -15.77 2.05
N ALA A 22 -8.84 -15.00 1.28
CA ALA A 22 -7.39 -14.94 1.44
C ALA A 22 -6.94 -13.95 2.52
N TRP A 23 -7.72 -12.91 2.82
CA TRP A 23 -7.26 -11.75 3.59
C TRP A 23 -6.72 -12.10 4.99
N GLU A 24 -7.32 -13.07 5.69
CA GLU A 24 -6.86 -13.45 7.04
C GLU A 24 -5.42 -14.01 7.06
N GLY A 25 -4.96 -14.56 5.94
CA GLY A 25 -3.60 -15.07 5.80
C GLY A 25 -2.63 -14.07 5.17
N VAL A 26 -3.09 -12.89 4.75
CA VAL A 26 -2.20 -11.85 4.24
C VAL A 26 -1.39 -11.30 5.41
N ARG A 27 -0.06 -11.26 5.25
CA ARG A 27 0.87 -10.75 6.26
C ARG A 27 1.87 -9.82 5.62
N VAL A 28 2.37 -8.88 6.41
CA VAL A 28 3.37 -7.91 6.01
C VAL A 28 4.49 -7.90 7.02
N ASP A 29 5.71 -7.83 6.52
CA ASP A 29 6.92 -7.61 7.29
C ASP A 29 7.68 -6.43 6.67
N VAL A 30 8.15 -5.49 7.50
CA VAL A 30 8.92 -4.36 7.00
C VAL A 30 10.35 -4.82 6.78
N HIS A 31 10.74 -4.86 5.50
CA HIS A 31 12.02 -5.39 5.09
C HIS A 31 12.90 -4.26 4.53
N GLY A 32 13.94 -3.90 5.28
CA GLY A 32 14.89 -2.87 4.89
C GLY A 32 15.05 -1.81 5.96
N CYS A 33 16.28 -1.29 6.06
CA CYS A 33 16.57 -0.14 6.88
C CYS A 33 15.89 1.07 6.21
N VAL A 34 14.75 1.53 6.76
CA VAL A 34 14.41 2.94 6.63
C VAL A 34 15.63 3.62 7.26
N GLU A 35 16.57 4.12 6.45
CA GLU A 35 17.70 4.85 7.01
C GLU A 35 17.09 5.95 7.87
N GLU A 36 17.30 5.85 9.20
CA GLU A 36 16.64 6.67 10.22
C GLU A 36 16.98 8.17 10.06
N SER A 37 17.92 8.46 9.16
CA SER A 37 18.32 9.78 8.70
C SER A 37 18.66 9.73 7.22
N CYS A 38 18.13 10.66 6.43
CA CYS A 38 18.55 10.91 5.06
C CYS A 38 18.80 12.41 4.88
N ASN A 39 19.68 12.78 3.97
CA ASN A 39 19.87 14.19 3.61
C ASN A 39 18.56 14.75 3.03
N TRP A 40 18.38 16.07 3.10
CA TRP A 40 17.20 16.76 2.56
C TRP A 40 16.98 16.47 1.06
N ASP A 41 18.07 16.33 0.32
CA ASP A 41 18.15 15.97 -1.10
C ASP A 41 18.27 14.45 -1.34
N GLY A 42 18.22 13.65 -0.27
CA GLY A 42 18.36 12.20 -0.32
C GLY A 42 17.04 11.49 -0.63
N THR A 43 17.17 10.25 -1.09
CA THR A 43 16.04 9.34 -1.34
C THR A 43 16.14 8.16 -0.40
N VAL A 44 15.07 7.87 0.32
CA VAL A 44 14.96 6.70 1.19
C VAL A 44 14.30 5.57 0.40
N THR A 45 14.91 4.39 0.39
CA THR A 45 14.26 3.22 -0.20
C THR A 45 13.39 2.56 0.85
N LEU A 46 12.08 2.54 0.63
CA LEU A 46 11.14 1.80 1.47
C LEU A 46 10.87 0.44 0.84
N GLY A 47 10.90 -0.61 1.66
CA GLY A 47 10.62 -1.98 1.26
C GLY A 47 9.75 -2.70 2.28
N VAL A 48 8.78 -3.47 1.79
CA VAL A 48 8.01 -4.41 2.62
C VAL A 48 7.87 -5.74 1.90
N GLN A 49 7.94 -6.81 2.67
CA GLN A 49 7.68 -8.16 2.22
C GLN A 49 6.26 -8.54 2.57
N VAL A 50 5.50 -9.04 1.59
CA VAL A 50 4.07 -9.32 1.74
C VAL A 50 3.78 -10.76 1.36
N CYS A 51 3.28 -11.53 2.33
CA CYS A 51 2.68 -12.83 2.07
C CYS A 51 1.27 -12.62 1.53
N LEU A 52 1.05 -12.95 0.26
CA LEU A 52 -0.22 -12.65 -0.43
C LEU A 52 -1.31 -13.70 -0.20
N ASN A 53 -1.00 -14.85 0.41
CA ASN A 53 -1.92 -15.94 0.70
C ASN A 53 -2.82 -16.35 -0.51
N GLY A 54 -2.20 -16.51 -1.69
CA GLY A 54 -2.90 -16.90 -2.92
C GLY A 54 -3.53 -15.75 -3.70
N LEU A 55 -3.40 -14.50 -3.24
CA LEU A 55 -3.65 -13.31 -4.05
C LEU A 55 -2.47 -13.03 -4.98
N VAL A 56 -2.73 -12.27 -6.05
CA VAL A 56 -1.66 -11.77 -6.92
C VAL A 56 -1.22 -10.37 -6.49
N PRO A 57 0.00 -9.93 -6.84
CA PRO A 57 0.51 -8.63 -6.39
C PRO A 57 -0.37 -7.43 -6.78
N GLU A 58 -1.11 -7.56 -7.87
CA GLU A 58 -2.02 -6.53 -8.41
C GLU A 58 -3.30 -6.39 -7.59
N ASP A 59 -3.68 -7.43 -6.84
CA ASP A 59 -4.85 -7.43 -5.96
C ASP A 59 -4.61 -6.54 -4.72
N ILE A 60 -3.34 -6.23 -4.40
CA ILE A 60 -2.95 -5.50 -3.19
C ILE A 60 -2.28 -4.17 -3.57
N ARG A 61 -2.71 -3.10 -2.91
CA ARG A 61 -1.99 -1.82 -2.90
C ARG A 61 -1.26 -1.67 -1.59
N VAL A 62 -0.01 -1.25 -1.70
CA VAL A 62 0.84 -0.87 -0.57
C VAL A 62 1.09 0.62 -0.68
N GLU A 63 0.71 1.37 0.35
CA GLU A 63 0.88 2.82 0.42
C GLU A 63 1.72 3.19 1.64
N SER A 64 2.69 4.07 1.41
CA SER A 64 3.33 4.87 2.44
C SER A 64 2.57 6.17 2.63
N LEU A 65 2.25 6.50 3.87
CA LEU A 65 1.70 7.78 4.29
C LEU A 65 2.78 8.55 5.04
N VAL A 66 3.12 9.73 4.55
CA VAL A 66 4.14 10.59 5.15
C VAL A 66 3.49 11.82 5.76
N THR A 67 3.80 12.10 7.01
CA THR A 67 3.31 13.28 7.73
C THR A 67 4.46 14.01 8.40
N ALA A 68 4.49 15.33 8.30
CA ALA A 68 5.38 16.16 9.11
C ALA A 68 5.00 16.06 10.59
N VAL A 69 5.99 16.04 11.48
CA VAL A 69 5.77 16.20 12.92
C VAL A 69 5.80 17.70 13.24
N CYS A 70 4.63 18.34 13.27
CA CYS A 70 4.49 19.73 13.67
C CYS A 70 4.35 19.84 15.19
N THR A 71 5.27 20.53 15.87
CA THR A 71 5.17 20.84 17.32
C THR A 71 4.22 22.01 17.64
N GLY A 72 3.42 22.47 16.68
CA GLY A 72 2.50 23.60 16.83
C GLY A 72 1.11 23.30 16.28
N THR A 73 0.08 23.91 16.87
CA THR A 73 -1.31 23.85 16.44
C THR A 73 -1.46 24.46 15.04
N HIS A 74 -1.96 23.65 14.09
CA HIS A 74 -2.47 24.03 12.76
C HIS A 74 -1.48 24.01 11.58
N ASP A 75 -1.45 22.89 10.85
CA ASP A 75 -1.99 22.77 9.48
C ASP A 75 -2.00 21.26 9.14
N GLU A 76 -3.14 20.60 9.32
CA GLU A 76 -3.30 19.17 8.98
C GLU A 76 -3.61 19.04 7.49
N THR A 77 -2.69 19.47 6.63
CA THR A 77 -2.70 18.94 5.25
C THR A 77 -2.54 17.42 5.40
N GLY A 78 -3.48 16.64 4.84
CA GLY A 78 -3.47 15.18 4.98
C GLY A 78 -2.15 14.56 4.51
N PRO A 79 -1.85 13.31 4.90
CA PRO A 79 -0.57 12.68 4.58
C PRO A 79 -0.30 12.62 3.09
N ASP A 80 0.94 12.89 2.70
CA ASP A 80 1.41 12.61 1.35
C ASP A 80 1.46 11.09 1.13
N ARG A 81 1.06 10.63 -0.06
CA ARG A 81 0.84 9.21 -0.34
C ARG A 81 1.75 8.75 -1.44
N VAL A 82 2.54 7.72 -1.14
CA VAL A 82 3.45 7.11 -2.10
C VAL A 82 3.14 5.63 -2.23
N LEU A 83 2.89 5.19 -3.47
CA LEU A 83 2.65 3.78 -3.77
C LEU A 83 3.96 3.01 -3.84
N LEU A 84 3.98 1.84 -3.20
CA LEU A 84 5.04 0.86 -3.37
C LEU A 84 4.63 -0.09 -4.50
N LYS A 85 5.59 -0.42 -5.37
CA LYS A 85 5.36 -1.31 -6.51
C LYS A 85 5.98 -2.67 -6.23
N PRO A 86 5.37 -3.78 -6.70
CA PRO A 86 6.00 -5.08 -6.61
C PRO A 86 7.27 -5.08 -7.47
N THR A 87 8.42 -5.38 -6.86
CA THR A 87 9.73 -5.38 -7.52
C THR A 87 10.38 -6.75 -7.58
N GLY A 88 9.79 -7.75 -6.93
CA GLY A 88 10.23 -9.12 -7.00
C GLY A 88 9.54 -10.01 -5.98
N SER A 89 10.13 -11.17 -5.72
CA SER A 89 9.73 -12.07 -4.64
C SER A 89 10.97 -12.55 -3.89
N GLN A 90 10.84 -12.72 -2.58
CA GLN A 90 11.88 -13.22 -1.69
C GLN A 90 11.24 -14.21 -0.73
N ASP A 91 11.83 -15.40 -0.56
CA ASP A 91 11.34 -16.44 0.35
C ASP A 91 9.86 -16.84 0.15
N GLY A 92 9.33 -16.67 -1.06
CA GLY A 92 7.92 -16.96 -1.39
C GLY A 92 6.95 -15.81 -1.17
N ASP A 93 7.41 -14.71 -0.58
CA ASP A 93 6.63 -13.49 -0.39
C ASP A 93 6.96 -12.46 -1.47
N THR A 94 6.05 -11.53 -1.72
CA THR A 94 6.23 -10.47 -2.71
C THR A 94 6.89 -9.25 -2.07
N LEU A 95 7.97 -8.77 -2.69
CA LEU A 95 8.64 -7.55 -2.26
C LEU A 95 8.01 -6.33 -2.94
N TYR A 96 7.55 -5.37 -2.14
CA TYR A 96 7.07 -4.08 -2.60
C TYR A 96 8.07 -3.00 -2.21
N THR A 97 8.54 -2.22 -3.17
CA THR A 97 9.48 -1.13 -2.89
C THR A 97 9.09 0.19 -3.53
N THR A 98 9.59 1.28 -2.96
CA THR A 98 9.55 2.61 -3.58
C THR A 98 10.74 3.44 -3.15
N ALA A 99 11.12 4.38 -4.00
CA ALA A 99 12.05 5.45 -3.71
C ALA A 99 11.24 6.64 -3.18
N LEU A 100 11.37 6.95 -1.89
CA LEU A 100 10.70 8.06 -1.23
C LEU A 100 11.66 9.24 -1.10
N SER A 101 11.34 10.35 -1.76
CA SER A 101 11.92 11.66 -1.42
C SER A 101 11.06 12.28 -0.31
N PRO A 102 11.61 12.49 0.90
CA PRO A 102 10.81 13.00 2.03
C PRO A 102 10.23 14.39 1.67
N PRO A 103 8.89 14.54 1.64
CA PRO A 103 8.26 15.77 1.16
C PRO A 103 8.38 16.95 2.14
N TYR A 104 8.67 16.70 3.41
CA TYR A 104 8.70 17.74 4.45
C TYR A 104 10.09 17.88 5.09
N PRO A 105 10.52 19.09 5.47
CA PRO A 105 11.76 19.26 6.22
C PRO A 105 11.58 18.80 7.67
N GLY A 106 12.67 18.29 8.27
CA GLY A 106 12.69 17.88 9.68
C GLY A 106 12.08 16.51 9.93
N LEU A 107 11.64 16.29 11.18
CA LEU A 107 11.13 14.99 11.63
C LEU A 107 9.78 14.68 10.96
N GLN A 108 9.69 13.48 10.42
CA GLN A 108 8.51 12.97 9.73
C GLN A 108 8.15 11.59 10.26
N THR A 109 6.86 11.28 10.22
CA THR A 109 6.34 9.94 10.49
C THR A 109 5.97 9.30 9.17
N ILE A 110 6.46 8.08 8.97
CA ILE A 110 6.09 7.23 7.84
C ILE A 110 5.24 6.08 8.38
N ARG A 111 4.05 5.88 7.81
CA ARG A 111 3.18 4.75 8.12
C ARG A 111 2.88 3.98 6.86
N ILE A 112 2.91 2.66 6.93
CA ILE A 112 2.63 1.82 5.76
C ILE A 112 1.28 1.13 5.95
N ARG A 113 0.50 1.09 4.88
CA ARG A 113 -0.78 0.39 4.84
C ARG A 113 -0.91 -0.48 3.61
N LEU A 114 -1.66 -1.56 3.77
CA LEU A 114 -2.00 -2.50 2.71
C LEU A 114 -3.50 -2.70 2.66
N TYR A 115 -4.05 -2.73 1.46
CA TYR A 115 -5.47 -2.98 1.24
C TYR A 115 -5.70 -3.57 -0.15
N PRO A 116 -6.79 -4.32 -0.35
CA PRO A 116 -7.10 -4.88 -1.65
C PRO A 116 -7.59 -3.80 -2.61
N HIS A 117 -7.20 -3.91 -3.87
CA HIS A 117 -7.52 -2.93 -4.90
C HIS A 117 -7.92 -3.62 -6.20
N HIS A 118 -8.97 -3.10 -6.82
CA HIS A 118 -9.40 -3.46 -8.16
C HIS A 118 -9.93 -2.20 -8.84
N GLU A 119 -9.63 -2.01 -10.12
CA GLU A 119 -10.00 -0.79 -10.88
C GLU A 119 -11.52 -0.53 -10.90
N ALA A 120 -12.31 -1.59 -10.87
CA ALA A 120 -13.77 -1.54 -10.86
C ALA A 120 -14.39 -1.29 -9.46
N LEU A 121 -13.60 -1.09 -8.41
CA LEU A 121 -14.15 -0.71 -7.10
C LEU A 121 -14.75 0.70 -7.15
N THR A 122 -15.94 0.86 -6.60
CA THR A 122 -16.56 2.19 -6.44
C THR A 122 -15.86 3.00 -5.35
N HIS A 123 -15.26 2.33 -4.37
CA HIS A 123 -14.48 2.96 -3.30
C HIS A 123 -13.29 2.09 -2.91
N THR A 124 -12.13 2.69 -2.70
CA THR A 124 -10.87 1.99 -2.40
C THR A 124 -10.95 1.10 -1.15
N LEU A 125 -11.77 1.48 -0.17
CA LEU A 125 -11.91 0.77 1.10
C LEU A 125 -13.23 -0.02 1.23
N GLU A 126 -13.90 -0.32 0.12
CA GLU A 126 -15.20 -0.99 0.11
C GLU A 126 -15.20 -2.34 0.86
N LEU A 127 -14.07 -3.05 0.85
CA LEU A 127 -13.97 -4.38 1.48
C LEU A 127 -13.71 -4.34 2.99
N GLY A 128 -13.39 -3.18 3.57
CA GLY A 128 -13.02 -3.07 4.99
C GLY A 128 -11.73 -3.81 5.38
N CYS A 129 -10.97 -4.26 4.39
CA CYS A 129 -9.72 -5.00 4.54
C CYS A 129 -8.56 -4.01 4.57
N MET A 130 -7.85 -3.94 5.70
CA MET A 130 -6.70 -3.06 5.85
C MET A 130 -5.70 -3.62 6.86
N LEU A 131 -4.43 -3.64 6.49
CA LEU A 131 -3.32 -3.91 7.40
C LEU A 131 -2.48 -2.64 7.54
N TRP A 132 -2.02 -2.39 8.76
CA TRP A 132 -1.12 -1.31 9.08
C TRP A 132 0.18 -1.88 9.63
N VAL A 133 1.28 -1.23 9.31
CA VAL A 133 2.58 -1.42 9.94
C VAL A 133 3.02 -0.13 10.60
#